data_AF-A0A2G1MKR7-F1
#
_entry.id   AF-A0A2G1MKR7-F1
#
_cell.length_a   1.000
_cell.length_b   1.000
_cell.length_c   1.000
_cell.angle_alpha   90.00
_cell.angle_beta   90.00
_cell.angle_gamma   90.00
#
_symmetry.space_group_name_H-M   'P 1'
#
loop_
_entity.id
_entity.type
_entity.pdbx_description
1 polymer ?
#
loop_
_entity_poly.entity_id
_entity_poly.type
_entity_poly.pdbx_seq_one_letter_code
_entity_poly.pdbx_strand_id
1 'polypeptide(L)'
;MSWRDQALKNFGVWLAVYPAVLVSSYLFSWLAPGVPLWLEILISTAFTVPLISYVAVPWVEKRLAHAKGETPAEMKREEAEQAEGGTRG
;
A
#
# COMPACT_ATOMS: atom_id res chain seq x y z
N MET A 1 -11.17 15.05 0.67
CA MET A 1 -10.49 14.26 -0.37
C MET A 1 -11.51 13.82 -1.42
N SER A 2 -11.27 14.04 -2.73
CA SER A 2 -12.22 13.56 -3.75
C SER A 2 -12.19 12.05 -3.79
N TRP A 3 -13.35 11.39 -3.93
CA TRP A 3 -13.45 9.93 -4.07
C TRP A 3 -12.53 9.36 -5.18
N ARG A 4 -12.24 10.18 -6.20
CA ARG A 4 -11.30 9.87 -7.27
C ARG A 4 -9.86 9.72 -6.78
N ASP A 5 -9.42 10.58 -5.86
CA ASP A 5 -8.06 10.53 -5.28
C ASP A 5 -7.89 9.29 -4.41
N GLN A 6 -8.95 8.94 -3.66
CA GLN A 6 -8.95 7.74 -2.83
C GLN A 6 -8.91 6.46 -3.69
N ALA A 7 -9.66 6.44 -4.80
CA ALA A 7 -9.62 5.34 -5.76
C ALA A 7 -8.24 5.21 -6.42
N LEU A 8 -7.61 6.33 -6.81
CA LEU A 8 -6.26 6.36 -7.39
C LEU A 8 -5.19 5.89 -6.40
N LYS A 9 -5.27 6.33 -5.13
CA LYS A 9 -4.37 5.87 -4.07
C LYS A 9 -4.51 4.37 -3.85
N ASN A 10 -5.74 3.87 -3.71
CA ASN A 10 -6.00 2.43 -3.54
C ASN A 10 -5.55 1.61 -4.75
N PHE A 11 -5.79 2.10 -5.97
CA PHE A 11 -5.36 1.44 -7.20
C PHE A 11 -3.84 1.42 -7.32
N GLY A 12 -3.15 2.51 -6.96
CA GLY A 12 -1.69 2.58 -6.94
C GLY A 12 -1.08 1.61 -5.94
N VAL A 13 -1.64 1.50 -4.74
CA VAL A 13 -1.20 0.53 -3.74
C VAL A 13 -1.44 -0.89 -4.26
N TRP A 14 -2.62 -1.16 -4.81
CA TRP A 14 -2.94 -2.47 -5.39
C TRP A 14 -1.97 -2.86 -6.49
N LEU A 15 -1.63 -1.95 -7.41
CA LEU A 15 -0.71 -2.18 -8.50
C LEU A 15 0.74 -2.42 -8.04
N ALA A 16 1.13 -1.89 -6.88
CA ALA A 16 2.42 -2.17 -6.26
C ALA A 16 2.45 -3.52 -5.52
N VAL A 17 1.33 -3.89 -4.87
CA VAL A 17 1.23 -5.09 -4.04
C VAL A 17 1.01 -6.35 -4.86
N TYR A 18 0.11 -6.29 -5.85
CA TYR A 18 -0.26 -7.42 -6.70
C TYR A 18 0.95 -8.14 -7.33
N PRO A 19 1.91 -7.45 -8.00
CA PRO A 19 3.06 -8.13 -8.58
C PRO A 19 3.98 -8.75 -7.52
N ALA A 20 4.09 -8.18 -6.32
CA ALA A 20 4.91 -8.76 -5.26
C ALA A 20 4.29 -10.02 -4.66
N VAL A 21 2.97 -10.03 -4.48
CA VAL A 21 2.22 -11.22 -4.06
C VAL A 21 2.33 -12.30 -5.14
N LEU A 22 2.20 -11.93 -6.42
CA LEU A 22 2.32 -12.84 -7.55
C LEU A 22 3.71 -13.49 -7.60
N VAL A 23 4.78 -12.69 -7.49
CA VAL A 23 6.16 -13.18 -7.46
C VAL A 23 6.38 -14.10 -6.27
N SER A 24 5.90 -13.72 -5.08
CA SER A 24 6.03 -14.55 -3.88
C SER A 24 5.32 -15.89 -4.05
N SER A 25 4.10 -15.90 -4.58
CA SER A 25 3.34 -17.12 -4.82
C SER A 25 4.02 -18.05 -5.85
N TYR A 26 4.54 -17.48 -6.95
CA TYR A 26 5.33 -18.25 -7.92
C TYR A 26 6.63 -18.81 -7.32
N LEU A 27 7.28 -18.02 -6.46
CA LEU A 27 8.51 -18.41 -5.78
C LEU A 27 8.26 -19.57 -4.82
N PHE A 28 7.15 -19.55 -4.06
CA PHE A 28 6.74 -20.66 -3.20
C PHE A 28 6.39 -21.92 -4.00
N SER A 29 5.66 -21.77 -5.10
CA SER A 29 5.34 -22.89 -6.00
C SER A 29 6.59 -23.55 -6.60
N TRP A 30 7.69 -22.82 -6.76
CA TRP A 30 8.93 -23.33 -7.36
C TRP A 30 9.93 -23.86 -6.33
N LEU A 31 10.18 -23.11 -5.24
CA LEU A 31 11.20 -23.46 -4.24
C LEU A 31 10.72 -24.43 -3.16
N ALA A 32 9.42 -24.52 -2.91
CA ALA A 32 8.91 -25.28 -1.77
C ALA A 32 7.64 -26.08 -2.07
N PRO A 33 7.65 -26.96 -3.10
CA PRO A 33 6.53 -27.85 -3.36
C PRO A 33 6.30 -28.77 -2.13
N GLY A 34 5.16 -28.61 -1.46
CA GLY A 34 4.80 -29.36 -0.25
C GLY A 34 4.83 -28.56 1.05
N VAL A 35 5.14 -27.26 1.01
CA VAL A 35 4.96 -26.39 2.19
C VAL A 35 3.48 -26.32 2.59
N PRO A 36 3.15 -26.45 3.88
CA PRO A 36 1.80 -26.25 4.36
C PRO A 36 1.30 -24.83 4.08
N LEU A 37 0.06 -24.72 3.62
CA LEU A 37 -0.55 -23.45 3.21
C LEU A 37 -0.54 -22.37 4.32
N TRP A 38 -0.61 -22.77 5.60
CA TRP A 38 -0.52 -21.82 6.72
C TRP A 38 0.85 -21.14 6.83
N LEU A 39 1.93 -21.86 6.49
CA LEU A 39 3.30 -21.35 6.55
C LEU A 39 3.59 -20.46 5.34
N GLU A 40 3.09 -20.84 4.16
CA GLU A 40 3.11 -20.00 2.96
C GLU A 40 2.41 -18.66 3.22
N ILE A 41 1.20 -18.70 3.80
CA ILE A 41 0.47 -17.49 4.17
C ILE A 41 1.32 -16.69 5.16
N LEU A 42 1.81 -17.28 6.24
CA LEU A 42 2.57 -16.55 7.27
C LEU A 42 3.79 -15.82 6.69
N ILE A 43 4.55 -16.49 5.82
CA ILE A 43 5.72 -15.89 5.18
C ILE A 43 5.28 -14.82 4.19
N SER A 44 4.27 -15.09 3.36
CA SER A 44 3.71 -14.12 2.42
C SER A 44 3.24 -12.85 3.12
N THR A 45 2.51 -12.95 4.23
CA THR A 45 2.09 -11.77 5.01
C THR A 45 3.28 -11.08 5.67
N ALA A 46 4.25 -11.84 6.19
CA ALA A 46 5.46 -11.28 6.80
C ALA A 46 6.29 -10.44 5.82
N PHE A 47 6.26 -10.75 4.52
CA PHE A 47 6.87 -9.93 3.47
C PHE A 47 5.94 -8.84 2.93
N THR A 48 4.65 -9.16 2.76
CA THR A 48 3.68 -8.26 2.15
C THR A 48 3.40 -7.04 3.04
N VAL A 49 3.32 -7.20 4.36
CA VAL A 49 3.09 -6.08 5.30
C VAL A 49 4.21 -5.03 5.25
N PRO A 50 5.50 -5.37 5.45
CA PRO A 50 6.56 -4.37 5.34
C PRO A 50 6.70 -3.81 3.93
N LEU A 51 6.46 -4.62 2.89
CA LEU A 51 6.44 -4.11 1.52
C LEU A 51 5.36 -3.03 1.32
N ILE A 52 4.14 -3.28 1.81
CA ILE A 52 3.06 -2.29 1.78
C ILE A 52 3.48 -1.02 2.52
N SER A 53 3.89 -1.17 3.78
CA SER A 53 4.13 -0.04 4.68
C SER A 53 5.35 0.81 4.29
N TYR A 54 6.44 0.17 3.86
CA TYR A 54 7.71 0.87 3.60
C TYR A 54 7.98 1.15 2.12
N VAL A 55 7.28 0.49 1.20
CA VAL A 55 7.51 0.66 -0.24
C VAL A 55 6.26 1.16 -0.94
N ALA A 56 5.15 0.42 -0.87
CA ALA A 56 3.96 0.75 -1.65
C ALA A 56 3.34 2.08 -1.24
N VAL A 57 3.10 2.30 0.06
CA VAL A 57 2.52 3.54 0.59
C VAL A 57 3.40 4.77 0.24
N PRO A 58 4.70 4.83 0.60
CA PRO A 58 5.51 6.00 0.30
C PRO A 58 5.73 6.21 -1.21
N TRP A 59 5.75 5.14 -2.01
CA TRP A 59 5.86 5.27 -3.47
C TRP A 59 4.60 5.89 -4.08
N VAL A 60 3.41 5.46 -3.63
CA VAL A 60 2.12 6.02 -4.06
C VAL A 60 1.99 7.46 -3.59
N GLU A 61 2.36 7.79 -2.35
CA GLU A 61 2.36 9.18 -1.86
C GLU A 61 3.27 10.08 -2.67
N LYS A 62 4.49 9.63 -3.00
CA LYS A 62 5.41 10.38 -3.88
C LYS A 62 4.81 10.62 -5.26
N ARG A 63 4.17 9.60 -5.85
CA ARG A 63 3.53 9.72 -7.17
C ARG A 63 2.32 10.63 -7.15
N LEU A 64 1.50 10.57 -6.11
CA LEU A 64 0.33 11.43 -5.94
C LEU A 64 0.74 12.89 -5.72
N ALA A 65 1.76 13.14 -4.89
CA ALA A 65 2.35 14.47 -4.69
C ALA A 65 2.89 15.05 -6.00
N HIS A 66 3.60 14.23 -6.78
CA HIS A 66 4.13 14.66 -8.08
C HIS A 66 3.02 14.92 -9.11
N ALA A 67 1.91 14.18 -9.06
CA ALA A 67 0.77 14.37 -9.96
C ALA A 67 -0.08 15.60 -9.60
N LYS A 68 -0.16 15.96 -8.31
CA LYS A 68 -0.86 17.17 -7.84
C LYS A 68 -0.02 18.45 -7.95
N GLY A 69 1.31 18.34 -8.00
CA GLY A 69 2.18 19.51 -7.88
C GLY A 69 2.21 20.12 -6.47
N GLU A 70 1.56 19.48 -5.50
CA GLU A 70 1.50 19.87 -4.08
C GLU A 70 2.51 19.07 -3.27
N THR A 71 3.21 19.76 -2.37
CA THR A 71 4.27 19.19 -1.55
C THR A 71 3.70 18.18 -0.53
N PRO A 72 4.39 17.06 -0.23
CA PRO A 72 3.91 16.06 0.74
C PRO A 72 3.66 16.60 2.17
N ALA A 73 4.11 17.83 2.48
CA ALA A 73 3.80 18.54 3.71
C ALA A 73 2.36 19.08 3.77
N GLU A 74 1.75 19.40 2.63
CA GLU A 74 0.38 19.94 2.55
C GLU A 74 -0.65 18.82 2.71
N MET A 75 -0.43 17.65 2.09
CA MET A 75 -1.28 16.48 2.31
C MET A 75 -1.31 16.03 3.78
N LYS A 76 -0.17 16.07 4.49
CA LYS A 76 -0.11 15.75 5.93
C LYS A 76 -0.84 16.78 6.80
N ARG A 77 -0.88 18.05 6.38
CA ARG A 77 -1.67 19.09 7.07
C ARG A 77 -3.17 18.91 6.82
N GLU A 78 -3.57 18.59 5.60
CA GLU A 78 -4.98 18.31 5.27
C GLU A 78 -5.51 17.03 5.94
N GLU A 79 -4.68 15.99 6.08
CA GLU A 79 -5.02 14.77 6.83
C GLU A 79 -5.14 15.07 8.34
N ALA A 80 -4.29 15.95 8.90
CA ALA A 80 -4.38 16.38 10.29
C ALA A 80 -5.64 17.23 10.54
N GLU A 81 -5.96 18.20 9.66
CA GLU A 81 -7.18 19.02 9.77
C GLU A 81 -8.46 18.20 9.62
N GLN A 82 -8.47 17.17 8.76
CA GLN A 82 -9.63 16.26 8.63
C GLN A 82 -9.80 15.34 9.85
N ALA A 83 -8.71 14.89 10.47
CA ALA A 83 -8.78 14.12 11.72
C ALA A 83 -9.28 14.96 12.90
N GLU A 84 -8.89 16.24 12.99
CA GLU A 84 -9.38 17.17 14.00
C GLU A 84 -10.84 17.60 13.75
N GLY A 85 -11.25 17.75 12.49
CA GLY A 85 -12.64 18.07 12.10
C GLY A 85 -13.66 16.97 12.38
N GLY A 86 -13.23 15.71 12.46
CA GLY A 86 -14.09 14.54 12.72
C GLY A 86 -14.48 14.32 14.19
N THR A 87 -13.93 15.09 15.14
CA THR A 87 -14.19 14.92 16.58
C THR A 87 -15.34 15.82 17.09
N ARG A 88 -15.99 16.60 16.21
CA ARG A 88 -17.09 17.52 16.55
C ARG A 88 -18.41 17.28 15.78
N GLY A 89 -18.60 16.08 15.23
CA GLY A 89 -19.86 15.65 14.58
C GLY A 89 -20.64 14.69 15.45
#